data_AF-A0A7W8Q7N8-F1
#
_entry.id   AF-A0A7W8Q7N8-F1
#
_cell.length_a   1.000
_cell.length_b   1.000
_cell.length_c   1.000
_cell.angle_alpha   90.00
_cell.angle_beta   90.00
_cell.angle_gamma   90.00
#
_symmetry.space_group_name_H-M   'P 1'
#
loop_
_entity.id
_entity.type
_entity.pdbx_description
1 polymer ?
#
loop_
_entity_poly.entity_id
_entity_poly.type
_entity_poly.pdbx_seq_one_letter_code
_entity_poly.pdbx_strand_id
1 'polypeptide(L)'
;MLMRERQPELVDALMGATRYWPVELHFQKGLAGAPADVTAAGLQTPVNPVVAESSALAIVASEGPPAFDGLTGHEPDVAKARRDAKLIGLAIDELRKLAPADGAYVAESSYFQQDWQAAYWGANYARLLPIKKPYDPHGLFFVRHGVGSEDWSDDGFTRMADSD
;
A
#
# COMPACT_ATOMS: atom_id res chain seq x y z
N MET A 1 -21.18 7.46 -1.94
CA MET A 1 -21.44 8.40 -3.05
C MET A 1 -20.52 9.59 -2.86
N LEU A 2 -19.69 9.95 -3.85
CA LEU A 2 -18.79 11.10 -3.72
C LEU A 2 -19.64 12.36 -3.45
N MET A 3 -19.40 13.06 -2.35
CA MET A 3 -20.11 14.31 -2.04
C MET A 3 -19.84 15.28 -3.20
N ARG A 4 -20.90 15.83 -3.83
CA ARG A 4 -20.75 16.71 -5.00
C ARG A 4 -19.76 17.86 -4.76
N GLU A 5 -19.67 18.32 -3.52
CA GLU A 5 -18.81 19.39 -3.07
C GLU A 5 -17.31 19.09 -3.23
N ARG A 6 -16.90 17.80 -3.20
CA ARG A 6 -15.50 17.37 -3.34
C ARG A 6 -15.09 16.99 -4.77
N GLN A 7 -16.01 17.10 -5.73
CA GLN A 7 -15.69 16.81 -7.14
C GLN A 7 -14.56 17.69 -7.71
N PRO A 8 -14.49 19.01 -7.42
CA PRO A 8 -13.38 19.84 -7.89
C PRO A 8 -12.02 19.35 -7.37
N GLU A 9 -11.91 19.03 -6.08
CA GLU A 9 -10.68 18.49 -5.49
C GLU A 9 -10.25 17.18 -6.15
N LEU A 10 -11.21 16.30 -6.46
CA LEU A 10 -10.93 15.04 -7.15
C LEU A 10 -10.39 15.28 -8.56
N VAL A 11 -11.01 16.19 -9.31
CA VAL A 11 -10.56 16.55 -10.66
C VAL A 11 -9.16 17.15 -10.58
N ASP A 12 -8.90 18.07 -9.66
CA ASP A 12 -7.60 18.70 -9.50
C ASP A 12 -6.51 17.69 -9.14
N ALA A 13 -6.78 16.76 -8.22
CA ALA A 13 -5.84 15.70 -7.84
C ALA A 13 -5.53 14.75 -9.00
N LEU A 14 -6.54 14.31 -9.77
CA LEU A 14 -6.34 13.44 -10.93
C LEU A 14 -5.59 14.17 -12.06
N MET A 15 -5.96 15.41 -12.36
CA MET A 15 -5.28 16.23 -13.36
C MET A 15 -3.86 16.61 -12.92
N GLY A 16 -3.61 16.78 -11.63
CA GLY A 16 -2.28 16.96 -11.06
C GLY A 16 -1.42 15.72 -11.23
N ALA A 17 -1.93 14.56 -10.80
CA ALA A 17 -1.21 13.29 -10.86
C ALA A 17 -0.84 12.89 -12.30
N THR A 18 -1.78 13.03 -13.24
CA THR A 18 -1.58 12.68 -14.66
C THR A 18 -0.54 13.53 -15.39
N ARG A 19 -0.11 14.66 -14.81
CA ARG A 19 1.03 15.44 -15.33
C ARG A 19 2.37 14.76 -15.08
N TYR A 20 2.45 13.85 -14.11
CA TYR A 20 3.66 13.11 -13.77
C TYR A 20 3.62 11.67 -14.30
N TRP A 21 2.50 10.97 -14.14
CA TRP A 21 2.38 9.55 -14.52
C TRP A 21 0.93 9.13 -14.77
N PRO A 22 0.66 8.11 -15.61
CA PRO A 22 -0.67 7.52 -15.74
C PRO A 22 -1.23 7.03 -14.39
N VAL A 23 -2.53 7.26 -14.18
CA VAL A 23 -3.27 6.82 -13.00
C VAL A 23 -4.35 5.84 -13.45
N GLU A 24 -4.39 4.67 -12.83
CA GLU A 24 -5.45 3.69 -13.03
C GLU A 24 -6.40 3.71 -11.82
N LEU A 25 -7.71 3.73 -12.08
CA LEU A 25 -8.73 3.67 -11.04
C LEU A 25 -9.45 2.33 -11.10
N HIS A 26 -9.28 1.53 -10.06
CA HIS A 26 -9.91 0.24 -9.88
C HIS A 26 -11.14 0.39 -8.98
N PHE A 27 -12.32 0.16 -9.56
CA PHE A 27 -13.58 0.13 -8.82
C PHE A 27 -13.82 -1.27 -8.22
N GLN A 28 -14.73 -1.37 -7.26
CA GLN A 28 -15.02 -2.62 -6.50
C GLN A 28 -13.88 -3.11 -5.60
N LYS A 29 -12.85 -2.28 -5.37
CA LYS A 29 -11.77 -2.53 -4.40
C LYS A 29 -12.03 -1.91 -3.03
N GLY A 30 -13.17 -1.22 -2.86
CA GLY A 30 -13.63 -0.63 -1.61
C GLY A 30 -15.11 -0.91 -1.37
N LEU A 31 -15.61 -0.55 -0.19
CA LEU A 31 -16.97 -0.83 0.28
C LEU A 31 -17.84 0.44 0.35
N ALA A 32 -17.34 1.60 -0.06
CA ALA A 32 -18.12 2.83 0.02
C ALA A 32 -19.43 2.75 -0.78
N GLY A 33 -20.55 2.88 -0.09
CA GLY A 33 -21.88 2.76 -0.66
C GLY A 33 -22.45 1.34 -0.68
N ALA A 34 -21.76 0.36 -0.11
CA ALA A 34 -22.31 -0.97 0.16
C ALA A 34 -23.42 -0.89 1.23
N PRO A 35 -24.30 -1.90 1.30
CA PRO A 35 -25.24 -2.04 2.41
C PRO A 35 -24.56 -2.01 3.79
N ALA A 36 -25.28 -1.53 4.80
CA ALA A 36 -24.72 -1.30 6.14
C ALA A 36 -24.24 -2.61 6.80
N ASP A 37 -24.97 -3.71 6.59
CA ASP A 37 -24.61 -5.05 7.07
C ASP A 37 -23.34 -5.58 6.37
N VAL A 38 -23.18 -5.34 5.08
CA VAL A 38 -21.95 -5.69 4.32
C VAL A 38 -20.75 -4.90 4.84
N THR A 39 -20.91 -3.59 5.06
CA THR A 39 -19.86 -2.74 5.62
C THR A 39 -19.49 -3.19 7.04
N ALA A 40 -20.49 -3.47 7.88
CA ALA A 40 -20.28 -3.96 9.23
C ALA A 40 -19.54 -5.30 9.25
N ALA A 41 -19.89 -6.24 8.37
CA ALA A 41 -19.19 -7.50 8.22
C ALA A 41 -17.74 -7.30 7.76
N GLY A 42 -17.50 -6.40 6.79
CA GLY A 42 -16.15 -6.05 6.33
C GLY A 42 -15.27 -5.51 7.45
N LEU A 43 -15.81 -4.69 8.35
CA LEU A 43 -15.11 -4.15 9.51
C LEU A 43 -14.78 -5.20 10.60
N GLN A 44 -15.36 -6.41 10.53
CA GLN A 44 -14.97 -7.54 11.38
C GLN A 44 -13.77 -8.33 10.83
N THR A 45 -13.30 -8.01 9.62
CA THR A 45 -12.13 -8.63 8.99
C THR A 45 -10.84 -7.89 9.36
N PRO A 46 -9.64 -8.43 9.05
CA PRO A 46 -8.38 -7.75 9.34
C PRO A 46 -8.02 -6.64 8.32
N VAL A 47 -8.86 -6.39 7.31
CA VAL A 47 -8.63 -5.36 6.29
C VAL A 47 -8.60 -3.96 6.94
N ASN A 48 -7.79 -3.04 6.42
CA ASN A 48 -7.77 -1.65 6.89
C ASN A 48 -9.19 -1.05 6.86
N PRO A 49 -9.71 -0.52 7.99
CA PRO A 49 -11.06 0.02 8.08
C PRO A 49 -11.40 1.12 7.06
N VAL A 50 -10.40 1.84 6.53
CA VAL A 50 -10.61 2.86 5.48
C VAL A 50 -11.31 2.29 4.24
N VAL A 51 -11.21 0.98 4.00
CA VAL A 51 -11.93 0.31 2.91
C VAL A 51 -13.45 0.54 2.94
N ALA A 52 -14.03 0.77 4.13
CA ALA A 52 -15.45 1.09 4.31
C ALA A 52 -15.85 2.41 3.65
N GLU A 53 -14.90 3.35 3.55
CA GLU A 53 -15.11 4.71 3.04
C GLU A 53 -14.49 4.92 1.66
N SER A 54 -13.63 3.99 1.21
CA SER A 54 -13.02 3.99 -0.11
C SER A 54 -13.98 3.53 -1.21
N SER A 55 -14.08 4.33 -2.28
CA SER A 55 -14.90 4.02 -3.46
C SER A 55 -14.10 3.41 -4.62
N ALA A 56 -12.79 3.65 -4.66
CA ALA A 56 -11.88 3.14 -5.67
C ALA A 56 -10.48 2.98 -5.07
N LEU A 57 -9.69 2.11 -5.69
CA LEU A 57 -8.25 2.02 -5.49
C LEU A 57 -7.56 2.73 -6.66
N ALA A 58 -6.66 3.66 -6.37
CA ALA A 58 -5.82 4.28 -7.39
C ALA A 58 -4.47 3.56 -7.44
N ILE A 59 -4.05 3.14 -8.62
CA ILE A 59 -2.74 2.54 -8.86
C ILE A 59 -1.94 3.46 -9.79
N VAL A 60 -0.71 3.72 -9.39
CA VAL A 60 0.29 4.45 -10.17
C VAL A 60 1.55 3.60 -10.15
N ALA A 61 1.87 2.97 -11.26
CA ALA A 61 2.94 1.98 -11.33
C ALA A 61 3.69 2.07 -12.66
N SER A 62 4.94 1.59 -12.63
CA SER A 62 5.75 1.33 -13.82
C SER A 62 6.12 -0.14 -13.80
N GLU A 63 6.19 -0.73 -14.98
CA GLU A 63 6.65 -2.09 -15.21
C GLU A 63 7.89 -2.08 -16.11
N GLY A 64 8.59 -3.20 -16.11
CA GLY A 64 9.76 -3.41 -16.94
C GLY A 64 9.88 -4.88 -17.33
N PRO A 65 10.70 -5.17 -18.36
CA PRO A 65 11.02 -6.56 -18.68
C PRO A 65 11.73 -7.23 -17.50
N PRO A 66 11.73 -8.57 -17.42
CA PRO A 66 12.56 -9.29 -16.47
C PRO A 66 14.01 -8.82 -16.55
N ALA A 67 14.56 -8.45 -15.41
CA ALA A 67 15.92 -7.94 -15.29
C ALA A 67 16.72 -8.80 -14.32
N PHE A 68 17.93 -9.19 -14.72
CA PHE A 68 18.84 -10.05 -13.98
C PHE A 68 20.24 -9.44 -14.00
N ASP A 69 20.80 -9.23 -12.82
CA ASP A 69 22.16 -8.71 -12.71
C ASP A 69 23.16 -9.70 -13.31
N GLY A 70 24.09 -9.19 -14.12
CA GLY A 70 25.11 -9.99 -14.82
C GLY A 70 24.62 -10.82 -16.03
N LEU A 71 23.33 -10.79 -16.40
CA LEU A 71 22.85 -11.44 -17.62
C LEU A 71 22.80 -10.46 -18.80
N THR A 72 23.61 -10.73 -19.81
CA THR A 72 23.76 -9.85 -20.99
C THR A 72 22.44 -9.61 -21.71
N GLY A 73 22.08 -8.34 -21.86
CA GLY A 73 20.84 -7.90 -22.51
C GLY A 73 19.61 -7.92 -21.59
N HIS A 74 19.79 -8.32 -20.34
CA HIS A 74 18.76 -8.37 -19.30
C HIS A 74 19.18 -7.61 -18.04
N GLU A 75 20.21 -6.77 -18.11
CA GLU A 75 20.64 -5.98 -16.96
C GLU A 75 19.54 -4.97 -16.57
N PRO A 76 19.38 -4.69 -15.25
CA PRO A 76 18.41 -3.71 -14.81
C PRO A 76 18.78 -2.30 -15.27
N ASP A 77 17.84 -1.61 -15.92
CA ASP A 77 17.94 -0.16 -16.16
C ASP A 77 17.61 0.61 -14.88
N VAL A 78 18.59 0.69 -13.98
CA VAL A 78 18.46 1.38 -12.69
C VAL A 78 18.17 2.87 -12.87
N ALA A 79 18.66 3.48 -13.96
CA ALA A 79 18.43 4.88 -14.22
C ALA A 79 16.97 5.15 -14.57
N LYS A 80 16.35 4.31 -15.43
CA LYS A 80 14.91 4.35 -15.69
C LYS A 80 14.11 4.06 -14.43
N ALA A 81 14.43 2.99 -13.70
CA ALA A 81 13.71 2.63 -12.48
C ALA A 81 13.66 3.78 -11.46
N ARG A 82 14.79 4.47 -11.25
CA ARG A 82 14.84 5.66 -10.35
C ARG A 82 14.03 6.84 -10.88
N ARG A 83 14.06 7.10 -12.19
CA ARG A 83 13.24 8.17 -12.81
C ARG A 83 11.75 7.87 -12.66
N ASP A 84 11.33 6.65 -12.98
CA ASP A 84 9.93 6.22 -12.90
C ASP A 84 9.44 6.26 -11.45
N ALA A 85 10.20 5.71 -10.49
CA ALA A 85 9.86 5.76 -9.07
C ALA A 85 9.66 7.19 -8.56
N LYS A 86 10.49 8.14 -9.01
CA LYS A 86 10.33 9.56 -8.67
C LYS A 86 9.03 10.13 -9.24
N LEU A 87 8.72 9.87 -10.52
CA LEU A 87 7.50 10.38 -11.16
C LEU A 87 6.23 9.77 -10.58
N ILE A 88 6.26 8.48 -10.28
CA ILE A 88 5.18 7.78 -9.57
C ILE A 88 4.96 8.40 -8.19
N GLY A 89 6.03 8.65 -7.42
CA GLY A 89 5.94 9.32 -6.13
C GLY A 89 5.26 10.68 -6.22
N LEU A 90 5.65 11.51 -7.19
CA LEU A 90 5.02 12.81 -7.43
C LEU A 90 3.53 12.69 -7.81
N ALA A 91 3.16 11.71 -8.63
CA ALA A 91 1.77 11.45 -8.96
C ALA A 91 0.95 10.99 -7.75
N ILE A 92 1.49 10.10 -6.92
CA ILE A 92 0.85 9.65 -5.67
C ILE A 92 0.69 10.82 -4.68
N ASP A 93 1.68 11.72 -4.58
CA ASP A 93 1.60 12.89 -3.71
C ASP A 93 0.47 13.85 -4.14
N GLU A 94 0.18 13.98 -5.43
CA GLU A 94 -1.00 14.71 -5.92
C GLU A 94 -2.31 14.04 -5.49
N LEU A 95 -2.41 12.71 -5.57
CA LEU A 95 -3.59 11.96 -5.14
C LEU A 95 -3.81 12.05 -3.62
N ARG A 96 -2.74 12.03 -2.82
CA ARG A 96 -2.77 12.16 -1.36
C ARG A 96 -3.35 13.48 -0.86
N LYS A 97 -3.33 14.54 -1.68
CA LYS A 97 -4.00 15.82 -1.34
C LYS A 97 -5.51 15.65 -1.13
N LEU A 98 -6.13 14.72 -1.85
CA LEU A 98 -7.57 14.43 -1.75
C LEU A 98 -7.87 13.42 -0.66
N ALA A 99 -7.06 12.36 -0.59
CA ALA A 99 -7.21 11.24 0.33
C ALA A 99 -5.96 11.16 1.21
N PRO A 100 -5.88 12.04 2.24
CA PRO A 100 -4.77 12.00 3.19
C PRO A 100 -4.84 10.81 4.14
N ALA A 101 -5.93 10.03 4.11
CA ALA A 101 -6.12 8.86 4.95
C ALA A 101 -5.16 7.73 4.55
N ASP A 102 -4.46 7.19 5.55
CA ASP A 102 -3.46 6.13 5.40
C ASP A 102 -4.14 4.81 4.99
N GLY A 103 -4.15 4.55 3.68
CA GLY A 103 -4.75 3.37 3.10
C GLY A 103 -4.00 2.93 1.85
N ALA A 104 -3.41 1.75 1.90
CA ALA A 104 -2.80 1.10 0.74
C ALA A 104 -3.17 -0.38 0.73
N TYR A 105 -3.41 -0.90 -0.47
CA TYR A 105 -3.71 -2.31 -0.63
C TYR A 105 -2.40 -3.10 -0.66
N VAL A 106 -2.12 -3.83 0.42
CA VAL A 106 -0.83 -4.51 0.66
C VAL A 106 -0.34 -5.37 -0.53
N ALA A 107 -1.24 -5.98 -1.30
CA ALA A 107 -0.88 -6.84 -2.42
C ALA A 107 -0.42 -6.06 -3.68
N GLU A 108 -0.75 -4.77 -3.78
CA GLU A 108 -0.48 -3.92 -4.96
C GLU A 108 0.17 -2.60 -4.50
N SER A 109 1.17 -2.69 -3.60
CA SER A 109 1.78 -1.53 -2.95
C SER A 109 3.30 -1.48 -3.09
N SER A 110 3.87 -0.32 -2.77
CA SER A 110 5.31 -0.08 -2.78
C SER A 110 6.04 -0.97 -1.75
N TYR A 111 7.11 -1.61 -2.22
CA TYR A 111 8.08 -2.31 -1.37
C TYR A 111 8.73 -1.38 -0.33
N PHE A 112 8.77 -0.07 -0.60
CA PHE A 112 9.42 0.96 0.22
C PHE A 112 8.44 1.76 1.09
N GLN A 113 7.20 1.28 1.29
CA GLN A 113 6.22 1.96 2.13
C GLN A 113 6.72 2.09 3.57
N GLN A 114 6.92 3.32 4.04
CA GLN A 114 7.53 3.58 5.36
C GLN A 114 6.52 3.38 6.50
N ASP A 115 5.33 3.96 6.36
CA ASP A 115 4.20 3.91 7.29
C ASP A 115 3.32 2.67 7.08
N TRP A 116 3.92 1.55 6.68
CA TRP A 116 3.21 0.35 6.22
C TRP A 116 2.21 -0.22 7.23
N GLN A 117 2.47 -0.08 8.54
CA GLN A 117 1.55 -0.56 9.58
C GLN A 117 0.20 0.16 9.49
N ALA A 118 0.24 1.49 9.41
CA ALA A 118 -0.93 2.33 9.25
C ALA A 118 -1.56 2.15 7.86
N ALA A 119 -0.76 2.19 6.79
CA ALA A 119 -1.26 2.08 5.43
C ALA A 119 -1.98 0.75 5.15
N TYR A 120 -1.42 -0.39 5.60
CA TYR A 120 -1.94 -1.72 5.26
C TYR A 120 -2.99 -2.23 6.24
N TRP A 121 -2.86 -1.89 7.52
CA TRP A 121 -3.69 -2.46 8.58
C TRP A 121 -4.47 -1.39 9.35
N GLY A 122 -4.03 -0.13 9.33
CA GLY A 122 -4.65 0.97 10.06
C GLY A 122 -4.76 0.65 11.55
N ALA A 123 -5.90 1.01 12.14
CA ALA A 123 -6.20 0.74 13.54
C ALA A 123 -6.18 -0.77 13.91
N ASN A 124 -6.30 -1.68 12.93
CA ASN A 124 -6.27 -3.12 13.20
C ASN A 124 -4.87 -3.62 13.59
N TYR A 125 -3.79 -2.91 13.26
CA TYR A 125 -2.42 -3.37 13.54
C TYR A 125 -2.20 -3.75 15.00
N ALA A 126 -2.66 -2.88 15.92
CA ALA A 126 -2.53 -3.07 17.36
C ALA A 126 -3.23 -4.34 17.88
N ARG A 127 -4.25 -4.84 17.17
CA ARG A 127 -4.94 -6.09 17.48
C ARG A 127 -4.29 -7.29 16.81
N LEU A 128 -3.79 -7.13 15.58
CA LEU A 128 -3.19 -8.22 14.80
C LEU A 128 -1.86 -8.69 15.39
N LEU A 129 -1.02 -7.77 15.85
CA LEU A 129 0.29 -8.10 16.44
C LEU A 129 0.19 -9.08 17.63
N PRO A 130 -0.60 -8.81 18.68
CA PRO A 130 -0.74 -9.75 19.79
C PRO A 130 -1.43 -11.06 19.41
N ILE A 131 -2.23 -11.08 18.32
CA ILE A 131 -2.79 -12.33 17.79
C ILE A 131 -1.68 -13.18 17.16
N LYS A 132 -0.77 -12.60 16.37
CA LYS A 132 0.30 -13.37 15.71
C LYS A 132 1.25 -14.03 16.72
N LYS A 133 1.63 -13.31 17.78
CA LYS A 133 2.65 -13.74 18.77
C LYS A 133 2.48 -15.17 19.32
N PRO A 134 1.30 -15.61 19.81
CA PRO A 134 1.13 -16.98 20.30
C PRO A 134 1.16 -18.05 19.20
N TYR A 135 0.79 -17.71 17.95
CA TYR A 135 0.80 -18.67 16.83
C TYR A 135 2.15 -18.75 16.12
N ASP A 136 2.94 -17.69 16.18
CA ASP A 136 4.25 -17.59 15.54
C ASP A 136 5.28 -16.91 16.47
N PRO A 137 5.60 -17.51 17.64
CA PRO A 137 6.41 -16.87 18.68
C PRO A 137 7.88 -16.66 18.27
N HIS A 138 8.35 -17.48 17.33
CA HIS A 138 9.71 -17.43 16.78
C HIS A 138 9.79 -16.64 15.47
N GLY A 139 8.64 -16.19 14.93
CA GLY A 139 8.57 -15.43 13.69
C GLY A 139 9.01 -16.23 12.45
N LEU A 140 8.73 -17.53 12.42
CA LEU A 140 9.04 -18.39 11.27
C LEU A 140 8.35 -17.88 9.99
N PHE A 141 7.16 -17.30 10.12
CA PHE A 141 6.41 -16.75 9.00
C PHE A 141 6.66 -15.24 8.86
N PHE A 142 7.86 -14.90 8.39
CA PHE A 142 8.26 -13.54 8.08
C PHE A 142 7.84 -13.13 6.66
N VAL A 143 7.33 -11.91 6.52
CA VAL A 143 7.18 -11.21 5.24
C VAL A 143 7.50 -9.73 5.46
N ARG A 144 8.15 -9.07 4.49
CA ARG A 144 8.43 -7.64 4.57
C ARG A 144 7.12 -6.85 4.72
N HIS A 145 7.08 -5.94 5.69
CA HIS A 145 5.90 -5.13 6.03
C HIS A 145 4.66 -5.98 6.42
N GLY A 146 4.89 -7.22 6.85
CA GLY A 146 3.89 -8.04 7.52
C GLY A 146 3.76 -7.68 9.00
N VAL A 147 2.68 -8.15 9.63
CA VAL A 147 2.48 -8.00 11.07
C VAL A 147 3.67 -8.63 11.83
N GLY A 148 4.33 -7.84 12.68
CA GLY A 148 5.50 -8.25 13.45
C GLY A 148 6.82 -8.25 12.68
N SER A 149 6.84 -7.75 11.44
CA SER A 149 8.08 -7.67 10.64
C SER A 149 9.07 -6.63 11.15
N GLU A 150 8.62 -5.67 11.96
CA GLU A 150 9.45 -4.69 12.67
C GLU A 150 10.36 -5.28 13.73
N ASP A 151 10.25 -6.58 14.05
CA ASP A 151 11.16 -7.29 14.96
C ASP A 151 12.36 -7.93 14.21
N TRP A 152 12.47 -7.70 12.90
CA TRP A 152 13.46 -8.33 12.01
C TRP A 152 14.32 -7.31 11.29
N SER A 153 15.48 -7.74 10.83
CA SER A 153 16.35 -6.99 9.92
C SER A 153 15.67 -6.70 8.58
N ASP A 154 16.16 -5.67 7.87
CA ASP A 154 15.61 -5.26 6.57
C ASP A 154 15.65 -6.36 5.49
N ASP A 155 16.61 -7.29 5.59
CA ASP A 155 16.73 -8.45 4.72
C ASP A 155 15.88 -9.65 5.19
N GLY A 156 15.28 -9.57 6.39
CA GLY A 156 14.42 -10.59 6.96
C GLY A 156 15.15 -11.82 7.50
N PHE A 157 16.49 -11.83 7.52
CA PHE A 157 17.27 -13.01 7.91
C PHE A 157 17.63 -13.06 9.39
N THR A 158 17.52 -11.95 10.11
CA THR A 158 17.91 -11.87 11.52
C THR A 158 16.79 -11.25 12.35
N ARG A 159 16.45 -11.89 13.46
CA ARG A 159 15.55 -11.30 14.46
C ARG A 159 16.36 -10.35 15.33
N MET A 160 15.87 -9.13 15.51
CA MET A 160 16.60 -8.10 16.26
C MET A 160 16.76 -8.44 17.75
N ALA A 161 15.85 -9.25 18.31
CA ALA A 161 15.96 -9.74 19.69
C ALA A 161 17.07 -10.79 19.88
N ASP A 162 17.53 -11.43 18.80
CA ASP A 162 18.59 -12.46 18.83
C ASP A 162 19.96 -11.86 18.45
N SER A 163 20.00 -10.55 18.20
CA SER A 163 21.20 -9.79 17.80
C SER A 163 21.92 -9.25 19.04
N ASP A 164 22.65 -10.14 19.73
CA ASP A 164 23.65 -9.78 20.75
C ASP A 164 25.05 -9.56 20.13
#